data_AF-A0A1W1DY81-F1
#
_entry.id   AF-A0A1W1DY81-F1
#
_cell.length_a   1.000
_cell.length_b   1.000
_cell.length_c   1.000
_cell.angle_alpha   90.00
_cell.angle_beta   90.00
_cell.angle_gamma   90.00
#
_symmetry.space_group_name_H-M   'P 1'
#
loop_
_entity.id
_entity.type
_entity.pdbx_description
1 polymer ?
#
loop_
_entity_poly.entity_id
_entity_poly.type
_entity_poly.pdbx_seq_one_letter_code
_entity_poly.pdbx_strand_id
1 'polypeptide(L)'
;MINASIDSIEPIYMNYKIERVIKPCQSMAPGCWKVGYQKRILKSLQGYRIKLSFEGQQFTARMREKPKSEQLKIRVSKDLLDQAGKVTMSAAVVY
;
A
#
# COMPACT_ATOMS: atom_id res chain seq x y z
N MET A 1 -7.49 -0.98 -18.60
CA MET A 1 -7.82 -0.33 -17.32
C MET A 1 -9.29 -0.56 -17.09
N ILE A 2 -9.68 -0.86 -15.85
CA ILE A 2 -11.07 -1.14 -15.49
C ILE A 2 -11.46 -0.32 -14.26
N ASN A 3 -12.73 0.03 -14.14
CA ASN A 3 -13.29 0.66 -12.95
C ASN A 3 -13.89 -0.45 -12.08
N ALA A 4 -13.22 -0.78 -10.98
CA ALA A 4 -13.67 -1.81 -10.06
C ALA A 4 -14.40 -1.19 -8.86
N SER A 5 -15.47 -1.84 -8.43
CA SER A 5 -16.24 -1.44 -7.25
C SER A 5 -15.49 -1.82 -5.98
N ILE A 6 -15.56 -1.00 -4.94
CA ILE A 6 -14.98 -1.32 -3.63
C ILE A 6 -15.95 -2.17 -2.83
N ASP A 7 -15.54 -3.40 -2.52
CA ASP A 7 -16.32 -4.29 -1.66
C ASP A 7 -16.01 -4.04 -0.18
N SER A 8 -14.74 -3.82 0.17
CA SER A 8 -14.32 -3.54 1.54
C SER A 8 -12.97 -2.84 1.64
N ILE A 9 -12.77 -2.13 2.76
CA ILE A 9 -11.56 -1.40 3.08
C ILE A 9 -11.09 -1.82 4.47
N GLU A 10 -9.94 -2.49 4.54
CA GLU A 10 -9.35 -3.00 5.78
C GLU A 10 -8.09 -2.20 6.12
N PRO A 11 -8.00 -1.54 7.29
CA PRO A 11 -6.80 -0.83 7.70
C PRO A 11 -5.67 -1.81 8.04
N ILE A 12 -4.46 -1.53 7.55
CA ILE A 12 -3.25 -2.27 7.84
C ILE A 12 -2.48 -1.50 8.92
N TYR A 13 -2.42 -2.07 10.12
CA TYR A 13 -1.60 -1.52 11.20
C TYR A 13 -0.28 -2.29 11.33
N MET A 14 0.78 -1.57 11.72
CA MET A 14 1.99 -2.15 12.28
C MET A 14 2.05 -1.85 13.77
N ASN A 15 2.61 -2.77 14.55
CA ASN A 15 2.80 -2.59 15.99
C ASN A 15 4.06 -1.76 16.32
N TYR A 16 4.73 -1.26 15.29
CA TYR A 16 5.87 -0.36 15.42
C TYR A 16 5.82 0.72 14.35
N LYS A 17 6.42 1.86 14.65
CA LYS A 17 6.74 2.94 13.71
C LYS A 17 8.24 2.95 13.46
N ILE A 18 8.65 3.12 12.21
CA ILE A 18 10.06 3.35 11.86
C ILE A 18 10.31 4.85 11.86
N GLU A 19 11.20 5.32 12.72
CA GLU A 19 11.60 6.72 12.77
C GLU A 19 13.00 6.89 12.17
N ARG A 20 13.16 7.89 11.29
CA ARG A 20 14.44 8.26 10.71
C ARG A 20 15.24 9.03 11.76
N VAL A 21 16.41 8.54 12.10
CA VAL A 21 17.32 9.17 13.06
C VAL A 21 18.52 9.70 12.30
N ILE A 22 18.80 10.99 12.45
CA ILE A 22 19.94 11.65 11.81
C ILE A 22 20.93 12.01 12.93
N LYS A 23 22.12 11.43 12.89
CA LYS A 23 23.19 11.71 13.87
C LYS A 23 24.39 12.32 13.15
N PRO A 24 25.09 13.31 13.74
CA PRO A 24 26.36 13.77 13.18
C PRO A 24 27.36 12.60 13.14
N CYS A 25 28.18 12.55 12.11
CA CYS A 25 29.32 11.63 12.11
C CYS A 25 30.31 12.00 13.21
N GLN A 26 31.13 11.03 13.63
CA GLN A 26 32.29 11.30 14.50
C GLN A 26 33.39 12.13 13.78
N SER A 27 33.34 12.22 12.45
CA SER A 27 34.24 13.05 11.65
C SER A 27 33.84 14.52 11.75
N MET A 28 34.81 15.40 12.02
CA MET A 28 34.65 16.86 12.03
C MET A 28 34.46 17.48 10.62
N ALA A 29 34.30 16.65 9.58
CA ALA A 29 34.06 17.13 8.22
C ALA A 29 32.67 17.83 8.11
N PRO A 30 32.61 19.04 7.53
CA PRO A 30 31.34 19.72 7.27
C PRO A 30 30.41 18.85 6.43
N GLY A 31 29.16 18.70 6.87
CA GLY A 31 28.13 17.97 6.13
C GLY A 31 28.08 16.45 6.34
N CYS A 32 28.88 15.87 7.25
CA CYS A 32 28.80 14.43 7.53
C CYS A 32 27.64 14.08 8.47
N TRP A 33 26.62 13.41 7.92
CA TRP A 33 25.46 12.91 8.66
C TRP A 33 25.29 11.39 8.48
N LYS A 34 25.11 10.67 9.59
CA LYS A 34 24.69 9.27 9.58
C LYS A 34 23.17 9.20 9.69
N VAL A 35 22.53 8.63 8.67
CA VAL A 35 21.10 8.32 8.69
C VAL A 35 20.92 6.88 9.17
N GLY A 36 20.16 6.72 10.24
CA GLY A 36 19.73 5.42 10.76
C GLY A 36 18.21 5.35 10.84
N TYR A 37 17.70 4.15 11.14
CA TYR A 37 16.27 3.91 11.34
C TYR A 37 16.09 3.16 12.65
N GLN A 38 15.15 3.62 13.48
CA GLN A 38 14.85 2.99 14.75
C GLN A 38 13.39 2.57 14.79
N LYS A 39 13.14 1.34 15.29
CA LYS A 39 11.79 0.87 15.56
C LYS A 39 11.33 1.44 16.90
N ARG A 40 10.17 2.07 16.91
CA ARG A 40 9.48 2.51 18.11
C ARG A 40 8.18 1.73 18.24
N ILE A 41 7.97 1.06 19.38
CA ILE A 41 6.74 0.29 19.63
C ILE A 41 5.57 1.27 19.67
N LEU A 42 4.72 1.22 18.64
CA LEU A 42 3.60 2.13 18.44
C LEU A 42 2.66 1.50 17.40
N LYS A 43 1.35 1.52 17.64
CA LYS A 43 0.37 1.14 16.61
C LYS A 43 0.34 2.24 15.54
N SER A 44 0.96 1.99 14.39
CA SER A 44 1.01 2.92 13.26
C SER A 44 0.16 2.39 12.12
N LEU A 45 -0.73 3.22 11.58
CA LEU A 45 -1.42 2.92 10.32
C LEU A 45 -0.38 2.92 9.20
N GLN A 46 -0.32 1.85 8.43
CA GLN A 46 0.60 1.68 7.30
C GLN A 46 -0.11 1.84 5.94
N GLY A 47 -1.42 1.69 5.93
CA GLY A 47 -2.26 1.88 4.75
C GLY A 47 -3.54 1.07 4.85
N TYR A 48 -4.14 0.79 3.71
CA TYR A 48 -5.40 0.09 3.57
C TYR A 48 -5.26 -1.03 2.54
N ARG A 49 -5.77 -2.20 2.87
CA ARG A 49 -6.05 -3.27 1.92
C ARG A 49 -7.48 -3.08 1.43
N ILE A 50 -7.67 -3.04 0.13
CA ILE A 50 -8.97 -2.79 -0.49
C ILE A 50 -9.33 -4.01 -1.30
N LYS A 51 -10.49 -4.59 -1.02
CA LYS A 51 -11.07 -5.65 -1.86
C LYS A 51 -11.96 -4.98 -2.90
N LEU A 52 -11.77 -5.39 -4.14
CA LEU A 52 -12.39 -4.80 -5.31
C LEU A 52 -13.07 -5.90 -6.11
N SER A 53 -14.17 -5.57 -6.78
CA SER A 53 -14.86 -6.47 -7.70
C SER A 53 -15.08 -5.83 -9.06
N PHE A 54 -14.96 -6.64 -10.12
CA PHE A 54 -15.30 -6.27 -11.49
C PHE A 54 -15.75 -7.52 -12.25
N GLU A 55 -16.95 -7.50 -12.84
CA GLU A 55 -17.49 -8.61 -13.65
C GLU A 55 -17.42 -9.99 -12.97
N GLY A 56 -17.69 -10.05 -11.66
CA GLY A 56 -17.65 -11.29 -10.87
C GLY A 56 -16.24 -11.74 -10.45
N GLN A 57 -15.19 -11.01 -10.81
CA GLN A 57 -13.82 -11.25 -10.39
C GLN A 57 -13.45 -10.39 -9.18
N GLN A 58 -12.58 -10.93 -8.32
CA GLN A 58 -12.12 -10.25 -7.10
C GLN A 58 -10.64 -9.87 -7.17
N PHE A 59 -10.36 -8.64 -6.78
CA PHE A 59 -9.03 -8.05 -6.74
C PHE A 59 -8.71 -7.55 -5.33
N THR A 60 -7.42 -7.49 -5.00
CA THR A 60 -6.94 -6.74 -3.84
C THR A 60 -5.95 -5.67 -4.28
N ALA A 61 -6.12 -4.48 -3.71
CA ALA A 61 -5.20 -3.38 -3.86
C ALA A 61 -4.66 -2.96 -2.48
N ARG A 62 -3.47 -2.36 -2.46
CA ARG A 62 -2.93 -1.70 -1.27
C ARG A 62 -2.78 -0.21 -1.56
N MET A 63 -3.37 0.62 -0.70
CA MET A 63 -3.25 2.09 -0.76
C MET A 63 -2.70 2.64 0.54
N ARG A 64 -1.98 3.77 0.48
CA ARG A 64 -1.53 4.47 1.69
C ARG A 64 -2.66 5.26 2.36
N GLU A 65 -3.53 5.83 1.54
CA GLU A 65 -4.66 6.64 1.98
C GLU A 65 -5.98 5.88 1.81
N LYS A 66 -6.97 6.24 2.62
CA LYS A 66 -8.31 5.66 2.50
C LYS A 66 -8.95 6.17 1.20
N PRO A 67 -9.44 5.30 0.32
CA PRO A 67 -10.13 5.73 -0.89
C PRO A 67 -11.40 6.50 -0.49
N LYS A 68 -11.65 7.61 -1.19
CA LYS A 68 -12.82 8.48 -0.97
C LYS A 68 -13.99 8.15 -1.91
N SER A 69 -13.68 7.51 -3.05
CA SER A 69 -14.63 7.08 -4.06
C SER A 69 -15.13 5.67 -3.76
N GLU A 70 -16.34 5.34 -4.19
CA GLU A 70 -16.90 3.98 -4.13
C GLU A 70 -16.30 3.06 -5.20
N GLN A 71 -15.63 3.62 -6.21
CA GLN A 71 -14.97 2.90 -7.29
C GLN A 71 -13.51 3.33 -7.42
N LEU A 72 -12.65 2.38 -7.81
CA LEU A 72 -11.24 2.63 -8.13
C LEU A 72 -10.91 2.18 -9.54
N LYS A 73 -10.17 3.04 -10.24
CA LYS A 73 -9.57 2.69 -11.52
C LYS A 73 -8.33 1.85 -11.26
N ILE A 74 -8.35 0.61 -11.75
CA ILE A 74 -7.24 -0.32 -11.59
C ILE A 74 -6.64 -0.74 -12.91
N ARG A 75 -5.32 -0.94 -12.90
CA ARG A 75 -4.58 -1.58 -13.97
C ARG A 75 -4.30 -3.03 -13.57
N VAL A 76 -4.79 -3.94 -14.39
CA VAL A 76 -4.65 -5.39 -14.27
C VAL A 76 -4.05 -5.90 -15.57
N SER A 77 -3.17 -6.92 -15.53
CA SER A 77 -2.69 -7.56 -16.76
C SER A 77 -3.86 -8.24 -17.48
N LYS A 78 -3.87 -8.22 -18.82
CA LYS A 78 -4.95 -8.85 -19.61
C LYS A 78 -5.06 -10.35 -19.32
N ASP A 79 -3.93 -11.03 -19.21
CA ASP A 79 -3.86 -12.48 -18.94
C ASP A 79 -4.51 -12.88 -17.60
N LEU A 80 -4.63 -11.91 -16.69
CA LEU A 80 -5.25 -12.11 -15.39
C LEU A 80 -6.78 -11.95 -15.47
N LEU A 81 -7.31 -11.14 -16.40
CA LEU A 81 -8.75 -11.00 -16.61
C LEU A 81 -9.36 -12.25 -17.26
N ASP A 82 -8.57 -13.00 -18.02
CA ASP A 82 -9.01 -14.24 -18.68
C ASP A 82 -8.90 -15.48 -17.77
N GLN A 83 -8.37 -15.33 -16.54
CA GLN A 83 -8.27 -16.43 -15.58
C GLN A 83 -9.57 -16.63 -14.78
N ALA A 84 -10.08 -17.85 -14.80
CA ALA A 84 -11.30 -18.24 -14.10
C ALA A 84 -11.23 -18.07 -12.58
N GLY A 85 -11.79 -16.97 -12.07
CA GLY A 85 -12.62 -16.80 -10.86
C GLY A 85 -12.16 -17.29 -9.47
N LYS A 86 -11.06 -18.04 -9.33
CA LYS A 86 -10.66 -18.69 -8.07
C LYS A 86 -9.45 -18.06 -7.38
N VAL A 87 -8.86 -17.00 -7.94
CA VAL A 87 -7.63 -16.39 -7.41
C VAL A 87 -7.84 -14.89 -7.20
N THR A 88 -7.60 -14.41 -5.98
CA THR A 88 -7.61 -12.97 -5.68
C THR A 88 -6.37 -12.31 -6.29
N MET A 89 -6.57 -11.35 -7.19
CA MET A 89 -5.48 -10.79 -7.99
C MET A 89 -5.00 -9.45 -7.42
N SER A 90 -3.68 -9.21 -7.43
CA SER A 90 -3.13 -7.92 -7.01
C SER A 90 -3.27 -6.88 -8.12
N ALA A 91 -3.87 -5.74 -7.82
CA ALA A 91 -4.09 -4.67 -8.78
C ALA A 91 -3.35 -3.38 -8.39
N ALA A 92 -2.83 -2.66 -9.39
CA ALA A 92 -2.25 -1.34 -9.21
C ALA A 92 -3.34 -0.27 -9.38
N VAL A 93 -3.52 0.58 -8.37
CA VAL A 93 -4.46 1.71 -8.42
C VAL A 93 -3.85 2.82 -9.26
N VAL A 94 -4.64 3.38 -10.18
CA VAL A 94 -4.24 4.50 -11.03
C VAL A 94 -5.04 5.72 -10.61
N TYR A 95 -4.35 6.85 -10.37
CA TYR A 95 -4.93 8.14 -10.02
C TYR A 95 -5.18 8.99 -11.28
#